data_AF-A0A349HTQ0-F1
#
_entry.id   AF-A0A349HTQ0-F1
#
_cell.length_a   1.000
_cell.length_b   1.000
_cell.length_c   1.000
_cell.angle_alpha   90.00
_cell.angle_beta   90.00
_cell.angle_gamma   90.00
#
_symmetry.space_group_name_H-M   'P 1'
#
loop_
_entity.id
_entity.type
_entity.pdbx_description
1 polymer ?
#
loop_
_entity_poly.entity_id
_entity_poly.type
_entity_poly.pdbx_seq_one_letter_code
_entity_poly.pdbx_strand_id
1 'polypeptide(L)' 'GAYASGEEHIKGSITVGKLADFILLDKDLYNLASDEEILNTMVIETYIDGQSVYKNKNFS' A
#
# COMPACT_ATOMS: atom_id res chain seq x y z
N GLY A 1 -8.59 -16.41 -0.77
CA GLY A 1 -8.04 -15.09 -0.38
C GLY A 1 -7.97 -15.06 1.12
N ALA A 2 -6.83 -14.69 1.69
CA ALA A 2 -6.62 -14.64 3.14
C ALA A 2 -7.50 -13.54 3.75
N TYR A 3 -8.70 -13.93 4.14
CA TYR A 3 -9.63 -13.17 4.96
C TYR A 3 -9.47 -13.69 6.39
N ALA A 4 -8.33 -13.40 7.05
CA ALA A 4 -8.10 -13.78 8.45
C ALA A 4 -6.81 -13.15 8.99
N SER A 5 -6.93 -11.98 9.61
CA SER A 5 -6.09 -11.49 10.71
C SER A 5 -6.58 -10.07 10.99
N GLY A 6 -7.43 -9.80 11.98
CA GLY A 6 -7.13 -10.07 13.39
C GLY A 6 -5.90 -9.29 13.89
N GLU A 7 -5.21 -8.53 13.04
CA GLU A 7 -3.96 -7.81 13.33
C GLU A 7 -4.10 -6.29 13.14
N GLU A 8 -5.27 -5.75 13.46
CA GLU A 8 -5.52 -4.30 13.54
C GLU A 8 -4.62 -3.57 14.56
N HIS A 9 -3.87 -4.32 15.38
CA HIS A 9 -2.94 -3.78 16.36
C HIS A 9 -1.45 -3.83 15.93
N ILE A 10 -1.11 -4.49 14.81
CA ILE A 10 0.30 -4.71 14.42
C ILE A 10 0.62 -4.20 13.01
N LYS A 11 -0.37 -4.10 12.12
CA LYS A 11 -0.19 -3.50 10.79
C LYS A 11 -0.85 -2.13 10.73
N GLY A 12 -0.04 -1.08 10.64
CA GLY A 12 -0.54 0.30 10.53
C GLY A 12 0.40 1.38 11.01
N SER A 13 1.54 1.05 11.64
CA SER A 13 2.55 2.06 12.01
C SER A 13 3.81 1.88 11.19
N ILE A 14 4.13 2.89 10.37
CA ILE A 14 5.48 3.10 9.84
C ILE A 14 6.33 3.53 11.03
N THR A 15 6.77 2.57 11.83
CA THR A 15 7.61 2.80 13.01
C THR A 15 9.06 2.64 12.61
N VAL A 16 9.88 3.65 12.89
CA VAL A 16 11.33 3.64 12.61
C VAL A 16 11.98 2.43 13.28
N GLY A 17 12.59 1.55 12.49
CA GLY A 17 13.33 0.38 12.97
C GLY A 17 12.73 -0.99 12.62
N LYS A 18 11.50 -1.04 12.09
CA LYS A 18 11.00 -2.23 11.37
C LYS A 18 11.10 -1.94 9.88
N LEU A 19 11.74 -2.86 9.17
CA LEU A 19 11.80 -2.94 7.73
C LEU A 19 10.46 -2.49 7.11
N ALA A 20 10.49 -1.38 6.38
CA ALA A 20 9.30 -0.67 5.96
C ALA A 20 8.73 -1.34 4.72
N ASP A 21 7.82 -2.28 4.94
CA ASP A 21 7.05 -2.92 3.88
C ASP A 21 5.78 -2.11 3.62
N PHE A 22 5.77 -1.32 2.55
CA PHE A 22 4.62 -0.51 2.16
C PHE A 22 4.50 -0.35 0.65
N ILE A 23 3.32 0.06 0.21
CA ILE A 23 3.03 0.39 -1.18
C ILE A 23 2.63 1.85 -1.30
N LEU A 24 3.03 2.48 -2.40
CA LEU A 24 2.51 3.77 -2.82
C LEU A 24 1.38 3.54 -3.83
N LEU A 25 0.22 4.14 -3.58
CA LEU A 25 -0.96 4.05 -4.46
C LEU A 25 -1.12 5.35 -5.24
N ASP A 26 -1.73 5.26 -6.43
CA ASP A 26 -2.06 6.42 -7.26
C ASP A 26 -3.26 7.23 -6.75
N LYS A 27 -4.02 6.67 -5.81
CA LYS A 27 -5.18 7.29 -5.17
C LYS A 27 -5.10 7.23 -3.66
N ASP A 28 -5.68 8.24 -3.03
CA ASP A 28 -6.00 8.22 -1.60
C ASP A 28 -7.30 7.43 -1.38
N LEU A 29 -7.17 6.26 -0.76
CA LEU A 29 -8.30 5.37 -0.49
C LEU A 29 -9.34 5.96 0.48
N TYR A 30 -8.99 6.98 1.26
CA TYR A 30 -9.92 7.64 2.18
C TYR A 30 -10.73 8.77 1.52
N ASN A 31 -10.35 9.17 0.31
CA ASN A 31 -10.94 10.30 -0.41
C ASN A 31 -11.36 9.90 -1.84
N LEU A 32 -11.97 8.72 -1.97
CA LEU A 32 -12.54 8.25 -3.23
C LEU A 32 -13.96 8.77 -3.45
N ALA A 33 -14.33 9.00 -4.71
CA ALA A 33 -15.68 9.46 -5.06
C ALA A 33 -16.74 8.33 -5.01
N SER A 34 -16.32 7.08 -5.19
CA SER A 34 -17.15 5.89 -5.03
C SER A 34 -16.32 4.66 -4.65
N ASP A 35 -16.95 3.67 -4.03
CA ASP A 35 -16.29 2.40 -3.65
C ASP A 35 -15.75 1.64 -4.87
N GLU A 36 -16.37 1.80 -6.03
CA GLU A 36 -15.91 1.19 -7.29
C GLU A 36 -14.53 1.71 -7.73
N GLU A 37 -14.13 2.92 -7.30
CA GLU A 37 -12.80 3.45 -7.61
C GLU A 37 -11.66 2.67 -6.95
N ILE A 38 -11.93 1.93 -5.87
CA ILE A 38 -10.94 1.06 -5.21
C ILE A 38 -10.41 0.04 -6.22
N LEU A 39 -11.29 -0.51 -7.07
CA LEU A 39 -10.92 -1.52 -8.08
C LEU A 39 -9.99 -0.97 -9.17
N ASN A 40 -10.02 0.35 -9.38
CA ASN A 40 -9.20 1.04 -10.37
C ASN A 40 -7.92 1.65 -9.77
N THR A 41 -7.72 1.53 -8.47
CA THR A 41 -6.51 2.03 -7.80
C THR A 41 -5.32 1.15 -8.19
N MET A 42 -4.21 1.80 -8.54
CA MET A 42 -2.98 1.16 -8.98
C MET A 42 -1.86 1.34 -7.96
N VAL A 43 -1.01 0.32 -7.85
CA VAL A 43 0.26 0.44 -7.13
C VAL A 43 1.25 1.19 -8.01
N ILE A 44 1.76 2.31 -7.51
CA ILE A 44 2.86 3.07 -8.11
C ILE A 44 4.18 2.40 -7.79
N GLU A 45 4.42 2.08 -6.52
CA GLU A 45 5.72 1.59 -6.06
C GLU A 45 5.55 0.65 -4.85
N THR A 46 6.40 -0.36 -4.75
CA THR A 46 6.44 -1.29 -3.60
C THR A 46 7.82 -1.22 -2.97
N TYR A 47 7.83 -0.99 -1.66
CA TYR A 47 9.03 -1.00 -0.84
C TYR A 47 9.01 -2.21 0.08
N ILE A 48 10.13 -2.94 0.11
CA ILE A 48 10.40 -4.05 1.04
C ILE A 48 11.77 -3.78 1.66
N ASP A 49 11.87 -3.88 2.98
CA ASP A 49 13.13 -3.58 3.69
C ASP A 49 13.69 -2.17 3.38
N GLY A 50 12.81 -1.23 3.04
CA GLY A 50 13.18 0.14 2.62
C GLY A 50 13.76 0.24 1.20
N GLN A 51 13.78 -0.83 0.42
CA GLN A 51 14.20 -0.83 -0.98
C GLN A 51 13.01 -0.94 -1.93
N SER A 52 13.02 -0.15 -3.01
CA SER A 52 12.04 -0.25 -4.07
C SER A 52 12.25 -1.54 -4.87
N VAL A 53 11.29 -2.46 -4.78
CA VAL A 53 11.32 -3.76 -5.49
C VAL A 53 10.42 -3.78 -6.72
N TYR A 54 9.52 -2.80 -6.82
CA TYR A 54 8.63 -2.63 -7.95
C TYR A 54 8.35 -1.15 -8.15
N LYS A 55 8.44 -0.69 -9.39
CA LYS A 55 8.02 0.65 -9.80
C LYS A 55 7.23 0.59 -11.09
N ASN A 56 6.05 1.19 -11.07
CA ASN A 56 5.19 1.29 -12.24
C ASN A 56 5.75 2.32 -13.22
N LYS A 57 6.10 1.87 -14.43
CA LYS A 57 6.73 2.70 -15.48
C LYS A 57 5.83 3.79 -16.03
N ASN A 58 4.52 3.70 -15.81
CA ASN A 58 3.59 4.73 -16.24
C ASN A 58 3.55 5.94 -15.28
N PHE A 59 4.25 5.83 -14.14
CA PHE A 59 4.29 6.84 -13.06
C PHE A 59 5.73 7.30 -12.75
N SER A 60 6.68 7.08 -13.67
CA SER A 60 8.10 7.42 -13.52
C SER A 60 8.52 8.69 -14.26
#